data_AF-A0A9W9DSG2-F1
#
_entry.id   AF-A0A9W9DSG2-F1
#
_cell.length_a   1.000
_cell.length_b   1.000
_cell.length_c   1.000
_cell.angle_alpha   90.00
_cell.angle_beta   90.00
_cell.angle_gamma   90.00
#
_symmetry.space_group_name_H-M   'P 1'
#
loop_
_entity.id
_entity.type
_entity.pdbx_description
1 polymer ?
#
loop_
_entity_poly.entity_id
_entity_poly.type
_entity_poly.pdbx_seq_one_letter_code
_entity_poly.pdbx_strand_id
1 'polypeptide(L)'
;MPAPGSTRAPDKFKGNSSQLRDFLEEFEGHAVTQELTDDEKVRSILKYVDGMTKSYWKTLDGYEERDWAKMKTELFDAYPGAKKGHRYTVKGLLKLAESYAQKRIEEEADLIEYYRQFRIMSRLLKNDK
;
A
#
# COMPACT_ATOMS: atom_id res chain seq x y z
N MET A 1 2.41 9.49 -16.23
CA MET A 1 2.46 8.34 -15.29
C MET A 1 3.15 7.17 -15.94
N PRO A 2 4.00 6.40 -15.23
CA PRO A 2 4.71 5.25 -15.79
C PRO A 2 3.72 4.20 -16.32
N ALA A 3 4.00 3.59 -17.48
CA ALA A 3 3.08 2.62 -18.08
C ALA A 3 2.79 1.45 -17.11
N PRO A 4 1.52 1.03 -16.92
CA PRO A 4 1.17 -0.08 -16.04
C PRO A 4 1.99 -1.33 -16.38
N GLY A 5 2.66 -1.91 -15.39
CA GLY A 5 3.54 -3.08 -15.57
C GLY A 5 4.99 -2.76 -15.97
N SER A 6 5.37 -1.48 -16.09
CA SER A 6 6.79 -1.10 -16.17
C SER A 6 7.46 -1.21 -14.80
N THR A 7 8.78 -1.37 -14.76
CA THR A 7 9.58 -1.47 -13.52
C THR A 7 9.42 -0.25 -12.59
N ARG A 8 8.89 0.86 -13.10
CA ARG A 8 8.65 2.10 -12.34
C ARG A 8 7.18 2.36 -12.06
N ALA A 9 6.29 1.45 -12.44
CA ALA A 9 4.87 1.55 -12.13
C ALA A 9 4.61 1.05 -10.71
N PRO A 10 3.74 1.73 -9.93
CA PRO A 10 3.22 1.19 -8.69
C PRO A 10 2.65 -0.22 -8.90
N ASP A 11 2.86 -1.09 -7.92
CA ASP A 11 2.27 -2.41 -7.90
C ASP A 11 0.74 -2.32 -7.96
N LYS A 12 0.11 -3.30 -8.62
CA LYS A 12 -1.35 -3.35 -8.70
C LYS A 12 -1.95 -3.53 -7.30
N PHE A 13 -2.72 -2.55 -6.85
CA PHE A 13 -3.49 -2.64 -5.62
C PHE A 13 -4.64 -3.64 -5.77
N LYS A 14 -4.71 -4.62 -4.86
CA LYS A 14 -5.67 -5.74 -4.87
C LYS A 14 -6.74 -5.62 -3.77
N GLY A 15 -7.03 -4.40 -3.31
CA GLY A 15 -8.06 -4.16 -2.30
C GLY A 15 -7.63 -4.42 -0.85
N ASN A 16 -6.35 -4.60 -0.55
CA ASN A 16 -5.89 -4.82 0.83
C ASN A 16 -5.79 -3.50 1.61
N SER A 17 -6.67 -3.29 2.60
CA SER A 17 -6.72 -2.08 3.41
C SER A 17 -5.38 -1.68 4.03
N SER A 18 -4.54 -2.64 4.45
CA SER A 18 -3.25 -2.32 5.11
C SER A 18 -2.19 -1.76 4.14
N GLN A 19 -2.38 -1.95 2.84
CA GLN A 19 -1.48 -1.48 1.79
C GLN A 19 -1.98 -0.19 1.14
N LEU A 20 -3.23 0.22 1.39
CA LEU A 20 -3.83 1.35 0.70
C LEU A 20 -3.07 2.65 0.97
N ARG A 21 -2.62 2.87 2.21
CA ARG A 21 -1.86 4.08 2.56
C ARG A 21 -0.54 4.17 1.79
N ASP A 22 0.27 3.12 1.85
CA ASP A 22 1.58 3.09 1.19
C ASP A 22 1.42 3.20 -0.34
N PHE A 23 0.40 2.54 -0.89
CA PHE A 23 0.04 2.64 -2.31
C PHE A 23 -0.35 4.06 -2.72
N LEU A 24 -1.19 4.75 -1.93
CA LEU A 24 -1.58 6.13 -2.21
C LEU A 24 -0.38 7.08 -2.10
N GLU A 25 0.50 6.89 -1.13
CA GLU A 25 1.71 7.72 -0.95
C GLU A 25 2.68 7.56 -2.13
N GLU A 26 2.92 6.33 -2.59
CA GLU A 26 3.74 6.06 -3.78
C GLU A 26 3.11 6.69 -5.04
N PHE A 27 1.80 6.52 -5.23
CA PHE A 27 1.08 7.13 -6.33
C PHE A 27 1.17 8.67 -6.31
N GLU A 28 1.00 9.29 -5.14
CA GLU A 28 1.09 10.74 -4.99
C GLU A 28 2.51 11.26 -5.25
N GLY A 29 3.55 10.56 -4.80
CA GLY A 29 4.94 10.92 -5.10
C GLY A 29 5.19 10.97 -6.61
N HIS A 30 4.68 9.99 -7.35
CA HIS A 30 4.76 9.98 -8.82
C HIS A 30 3.91 11.07 -9.48
N ALA A 31 2.70 11.31 -8.96
CA ALA A 31 1.80 12.34 -9.47
C ALA A 31 2.38 13.75 -9.30
N VAL A 32 3.01 14.04 -8.15
CA VAL A 32 3.69 15.31 -7.88
C VAL A 32 4.89 15.49 -8.80
N THR A 33 5.70 14.44 -9.00
CA THR A 33 6.86 14.49 -9.90
C THR A 33 6.47 14.82 -11.35
N GLN A 34 5.23 14.54 -11.74
CA GLN A 34 4.71 14.75 -13.08
C GLN A 34 3.67 15.88 -13.15
N GLU A 35 3.53 16.65 -12.06
CA GLU A 35 2.63 17.80 -11.96
C GLU A 35 1.19 17.49 -12.39
N LEU A 36 0.69 16.29 -12.06
CA LEU A 36 -0.66 15.89 -12.44
C LEU A 36 -1.71 16.77 -11.74
N THR A 37 -2.71 17.17 -12.51
CA THR A 37 -3.94 17.78 -12.00
C THR A 37 -4.80 16.76 -11.25
N ASP A 38 -5.78 17.23 -10.49
CA ASP A 38 -6.64 16.33 -9.72
C ASP A 38 -7.50 15.42 -10.60
N ASP A 39 -8.03 15.92 -11.73
CA ASP A 39 -8.70 15.09 -12.74
C ASP A 39 -7.77 13.98 -13.29
N GLU A 40 -6.50 14.32 -13.54
CA GLU A 40 -5.52 13.35 -14.02
C GLU A 40 -5.17 12.31 -12.97
N LYS A 41 -5.08 12.69 -11.68
CA LYS A 41 -4.84 11.76 -10.57
C LYS A 41 -5.98 10.76 -10.44
N VAL A 42 -7.21 11.26 -10.36
CA VAL A 42 -8.45 10.47 -10.22
C VAL A 42 -8.59 9.44 -11.35
N ARG A 43 -8.21 9.80 -12.59
CA ARG A 43 -8.22 8.87 -13.73
C ARG A 43 -7.04 7.92 -13.74
N SER A 44 -5.85 8.41 -13.38
CA SER A 44 -4.61 7.63 -13.47
C SER A 44 -4.55 6.52 -12.43
N ILE A 45 -5.10 6.75 -11.23
CA ILE A 45 -5.03 5.76 -10.16
C ILE A 45 -5.75 4.45 -10.53
N LEU A 46 -6.82 4.53 -11.32
CA LEU A 46 -7.57 3.37 -11.82
C LEU A 46 -6.76 2.44 -12.74
N LYS A 47 -5.59 2.86 -13.20
CA LYS A 47 -4.68 2.03 -14.00
C LYS A 47 -3.83 1.09 -13.15
N TYR A 48 -3.75 1.35 -11.84
CA TYR A 48 -2.90 0.64 -10.88
C TYR A 48 -3.71 -0.17 -9.86
N VAL A 49 -4.97 -0.45 -10.15
CA VAL A 49 -5.82 -1.30 -9.31
C VAL A 49 -6.41 -2.46 -10.11
N ASP A 50 -6.86 -3.50 -9.43
CA ASP A 50 -7.57 -4.61 -10.07
C ASP A 50 -8.98 -4.23 -10.56
N GLY A 51 -9.61 -5.12 -11.33
CA GLY A 51 -10.89 -4.81 -11.98
C GLY A 51 -12.05 -4.55 -11.00
N MET A 52 -12.08 -5.28 -9.88
CA MET A 52 -13.11 -5.11 -8.85
C MET A 52 -12.92 -3.77 -8.13
N THR A 53 -11.71 -3.48 -7.68
CA THR A 53 -11.36 -2.22 -7.00
C THR A 53 -11.58 -1.03 -7.92
N LYS A 54 -11.22 -1.15 -9.20
CA LYS A 54 -11.49 -0.12 -10.21
C LYS A 54 -12.97 0.20 -10.34
N SER A 55 -13.81 -0.83 -10.34
CA SER A 55 -15.25 -0.66 -10.47
C SER A 55 -15.84 0.04 -9.24
N TYR A 56 -15.38 -0.34 -8.06
CA TYR A 56 -15.76 0.30 -6.80
C TYR A 56 -15.31 1.77 -6.74
N TRP A 57 -14.06 2.07 -7.10
CA TRP A 57 -13.54 3.44 -7.02
C TRP A 57 -14.24 4.42 -7.97
N LYS A 58 -14.82 3.92 -9.06
CA LYS A 58 -15.63 4.71 -9.97
C LYS A 58 -16.99 5.12 -9.40
N THR A 59 -17.46 4.47 -8.33
CA THR A 59 -18.73 4.82 -7.67
C THR A 59 -18.56 5.83 -6.54
N LEU A 60 -17.34 6.32 -6.31
CA LEU A 60 -17.04 7.31 -5.27
C LEU A 60 -17.33 8.72 -5.79
N ASP A 61 -17.86 9.61 -4.95
CA ASP A 61 -18.25 10.95 -5.38
C ASP A 61 -17.02 11.76 -5.79
N GLY A 62 -15.87 11.56 -5.13
CA GLY A 62 -14.61 12.20 -5.50
C GLY A 62 -14.12 11.79 -6.88
N TYR A 63 -14.52 10.62 -7.40
CA TYR A 63 -14.23 10.26 -8.79
C TYR A 63 -15.08 11.07 -9.78
N GLU A 64 -16.37 11.24 -9.49
CA GLU A 64 -17.31 11.99 -10.33
C GLU A 64 -16.97 13.49 -10.34
N GLU A 65 -16.71 14.05 -9.16
CA GLU A 65 -16.36 15.46 -8.96
C GLU A 65 -14.93 15.80 -9.43
N ARG A 66 -14.13 14.78 -9.77
CA ARG A 66 -12.71 14.92 -10.16
C ARG A 66 -11.88 15.59 -9.05
N ASP A 67 -12.28 15.37 -7.81
CA ASP A 67 -11.63 15.89 -6.61
C ASP A 67 -10.82 14.77 -5.96
N TRP A 68 -9.50 14.90 -6.07
CA TRP A 68 -8.56 13.93 -5.51
C TRP A 68 -8.59 13.89 -3.98
N ALA A 69 -8.76 15.04 -3.32
CA ALA A 69 -8.81 15.11 -1.86
C ALA A 69 -10.07 14.45 -1.30
N LYS A 70 -11.21 14.65 -1.97
CA LYS A 70 -12.46 13.97 -1.65
C LYS A 70 -12.34 12.46 -1.86
N MET A 71 -11.84 12.05 -3.03
CA MET A 71 -11.66 10.62 -3.36
C MET A 71 -10.76 9.93 -2.33
N LYS A 72 -9.64 10.54 -1.91
CA LYS A 72 -8.78 9.97 -0.86
C LYS A 72 -9.51 9.77 0.46
N THR A 73 -10.35 10.73 0.85
CA THR A 73 -11.11 10.65 2.10
C THR A 73 -12.07 9.47 2.07
N GLU A 74 -12.84 9.36 0.99
CA GLU A 74 -13.76 8.25 0.76
C GLU A 74 -13.02 6.90 0.70
N LEU A 75 -11.84 6.85 0.07
CA LEU A 75 -10.99 5.66 0.05
C LEU A 75 -10.54 5.27 1.47
N PHE A 76 -10.12 6.22 2.30
CA PHE A 76 -9.73 5.88 3.66
C PHE A 76 -10.90 5.45 4.56
N ASP A 77 -12.12 5.91 4.27
CA ASP A 77 -13.33 5.52 4.99
C ASP A 77 -13.87 4.16 4.51
N ALA A 78 -13.76 3.88 3.19
CA ALA A 78 -14.12 2.63 2.56
C ALA A 78 -13.25 1.43 2.96
N TYR A 79 -12.00 1.69 3.38
CA TYR A 79 -11.05 0.66 3.79
C TYR A 79 -10.68 0.83 5.27
N PRO A 80 -11.51 0.31 6.21
CA PRO A 80 -11.20 0.34 7.63
C PRO A 80 -9.82 -0.25 7.93
N GLY A 81 -8.97 0.53 8.59
CA GLY A 81 -7.58 0.15 8.87
C GLY A 81 -6.55 0.76 7.93
N ALA A 82 -6.95 1.32 6.78
CA ALA A 82 -6.05 1.98 5.84
C ALA A 82 -5.37 3.22 6.41
N LYS A 83 -6.08 4.06 7.18
CA LYS A 83 -5.49 5.24 7.84
C LYS A 83 -4.31 4.87 8.76
N LYS A 84 -4.31 3.65 9.30
CA LYS A 84 -3.31 3.14 10.25
C LYS A 84 -2.11 2.50 9.56
N GLY A 85 -2.13 2.35 8.23
CA GLY A 85 -1.05 1.71 7.46
C GLY A 85 -0.89 0.23 7.82
N HIS A 86 0.28 -0.34 7.49
CA HIS A 86 0.62 -1.72 7.86
C HIS A 86 0.69 -1.87 9.39
N ARG A 87 -0.39 -2.39 9.98
CA ARG A 87 -0.44 -2.76 11.40
C ARG A 87 0.34 -4.05 11.63
N TYR A 88 1.63 -3.91 11.87
CA TYR A 88 2.41 -4.98 12.46
C TYR A 88 1.92 -5.19 13.89
N THR A 89 1.63 -6.44 14.24
CA THR A 89 1.22 -6.83 15.59
C THR A 89 2.33 -7.66 16.22
N VAL A 90 2.43 -7.63 17.56
CA VAL A 90 3.38 -8.51 18.28
C VAL A 90 3.14 -9.98 17.90
N LYS A 91 1.87 -10.36 17.69
CA LYS A 91 1.48 -11.69 17.19
C LYS A 91 1.99 -11.99 15.78
N GLY A 92 2.00 -11.00 14.88
CA GLY A 92 2.57 -11.13 13.54
C GLY A 92 4.09 -11.30 13.57
N LEU A 93 4.76 -10.56 14.46
CA LEU A 93 6.21 -10.65 14.69
C LEU A 93 6.61 -12.02 15.26
N LEU A 94 5.82 -12.56 16.20
CA LEU A 94 5.97 -13.92 16.72
C LEU A 94 5.80 -14.98 15.63
N LYS A 95 4.76 -14.86 14.79
CA LYS A 95 4.56 -15.77 13.66
C LYS A 95 5.72 -15.73 12.65
N LEU A 96 6.29 -14.55 12.41
CA LEU A 96 7.47 -14.41 11.55
C LEU A 96 8.67 -15.18 12.15
N ALA A 97 8.94 -15.00 13.44
CA ALA A 97 9.99 -15.73 14.15
C ALA A 97 9.77 -17.26 14.12
N GLU A 98 8.53 -17.72 14.35
CA GLU A 98 8.17 -19.14 14.27
C GLU A 98 8.36 -19.70 12.86
N SER A 99 7.96 -18.96 11.82
CA SER A 99 8.09 -19.42 10.43
C SER A 99 9.54 -19.59 9.98
N TYR A 100 10.43 -18.69 10.40
CA TYR A 100 11.86 -18.79 10.11
C TYR A 100 12.56 -19.83 11.00
N ALA A 101 12.08 -20.06 12.24
CA ALA A 101 12.54 -21.17 13.07
C ALA A 101 12.20 -22.53 12.45
N GLN A 102 11.03 -22.65 11.80
CA GLN A 102 10.61 -23.87 11.09
C GLN A 102 11.31 -24.06 9.75
N LYS A 103 11.64 -22.97 9.04
CA LYS A 103 12.25 -23.04 7.70
C LYS A 103 13.71 -23.51 7.66
N ARG A 104 14.37 -23.61 8.82
CA ARG A 104 15.81 -23.89 8.97
C ARG A 104 16.65 -22.89 8.16
N ILE A 105 17.16 -21.88 8.85
CA ILE A 105 18.08 -20.89 8.27
C ILE A 105 19.42 -21.61 8.02
N GLU A 106 19.69 -21.94 6.75
CA GLU A 106 20.93 -22.62 6.35
C GLU A 106 21.95 -21.64 5.75
N GLU A 107 21.48 -20.53 5.18
CA GLU A 107 22.33 -19.53 4.54
C GLU A 107 22.30 -18.17 5.27
N GLU A 108 23.41 -17.43 5.16
CA GLU A 108 23.50 -16.06 5.68
C GLU A 108 22.45 -15.13 5.06
N ALA A 109 22.10 -15.37 3.78
CA ALA A 109 21.07 -14.64 3.07
C ALA A 109 19.70 -14.75 3.76
N ASP A 110 19.32 -15.96 4.21
CA ASP A 110 18.07 -16.21 4.92
C ASP A 110 18.02 -15.47 6.26
N LEU A 111 19.15 -15.42 6.98
CA LEU A 111 19.27 -14.69 8.24
C LEU A 111 19.13 -13.18 8.04
N ILE A 112 19.77 -12.64 7.00
CA ILE A 112 19.68 -11.22 6.65
C ILE A 112 18.24 -10.86 6.26
N GLU A 113 17.56 -11.73 5.50
CA GLU A 113 16.17 -11.51 5.11
C GLU A 113 15.25 -11.50 6.33
N TYR A 114 15.38 -12.50 7.21
CA TYR A 114 14.67 -12.55 8.49
C TYR A 114 14.88 -11.26 9.29
N TYR A 115 16.14 -10.85 9.46
CA TYR A 115 16.47 -9.68 10.26
C TYR A 115 15.89 -8.39 9.66
N ARG A 116 15.92 -8.23 8.33
CA ARG A 116 15.30 -7.08 7.65
C ARG A 116 13.81 -7.03 7.90
N GLN A 117 13.10 -8.15 7.73
CA GLN A 117 11.65 -8.21 7.96
C GLN A 117 11.32 -7.96 9.44
N PHE A 118 12.00 -8.63 10.36
CA PHE A 118 11.82 -8.45 11.81
C PHE A 118 12.06 -7.00 12.26
N ARG A 119 13.10 -6.35 11.73
CA ARG A 119 13.45 -4.96 12.06
C ARG A 119 12.40 -3.95 11.57
N ILE A 120 11.84 -4.16 10.38
CA ILE A 120 10.75 -3.31 9.86
C ILE A 120 9.53 -3.44 10.76
N MET A 121 9.10 -4.68 11.03
CA MET A 121 7.93 -4.95 11.87
C MET A 121 8.08 -4.38 13.29
N SER A 122 9.22 -4.62 13.94
CA SER A 122 9.48 -4.17 15.31
C SER A 122 9.58 -2.65 15.44
N ARG A 123 10.18 -1.95 14.46
CA ARG A 123 10.29 -0.49 14.49
C ARG A 123 8.94 0.18 14.32
N LEU A 124 8.11 -0.32 13.42
CA LEU A 124 6.76 0.19 13.20
C LEU A 124 5.83 -0.10 14.39
N LEU A 125 5.96 -1.29 15.00
CA LEU A 125 5.30 -1.62 16.28
C LEU A 125 5.65 -0.66 17.42
N LYS A 126 6.92 -0.21 17.49
CA LYS A 126 7.38 0.71 18.53
C LYS A 126 6.87 2.14 18.30
N ASN A 127 6.64 2.53 17.05
CA ASN A 127 6.16 3.85 16.67
C ASN A 127 4.62 3.99 16.70
N ASP A 128 3.87 2.89 16.83
CA ASP A 128 2.39 2.87 16.97
C ASP A 128 1.93 3.17 18.43
N LYS A 129 2.84 3.65 19.29
CA LYS A 129 2.62 3.96 20.73
C LYS A 129 2.55 5.45 21.00
#